data_AF-A0A7R9WRH5-F1
#
_entry.id   AF-A0A7R9WRH5-F1
#
_cell.length_a   1.000
_cell.length_b   1.000
_cell.length_c   1.000
_cell.angle_alpha   90.00
_cell.angle_beta   90.00
_cell.angle_gamma   90.00
#
_symmetry.space_group_name_H-M   'P 1'
#
loop_
_entity.id
_entity.type
_entity.pdbx_description
1 polymer ?
#
loop_
_entity_poly.entity_id
_entity_poly.type
_entity_poly.pdbx_seq_one_letter_code
_entity_poly.pdbx_strand_id
1 'polypeptide(L)'
;IGMGLNPLQSRWDLVISAVIIFGPYLTFFIATWEEYYTGELILPIVNGPSDGLFGGAMLSLTSFLIGPMFWQEQNWFEAILRVCPQGMAENLQSYTLRNCDLLVGVAMVAFVQEYGSKSYHVIQTYGGSSMLKQLPFLALLGCFVAIGLQTPEVLLDQPRTSMHLIAV
;
A
#
# COMPACT_ATOMS: atom_id res chain seq x y z
N ILE A 1 12.35 -0.35 -4.25
CA ILE A 1 12.36 -1.43 -3.24
C ILE A 1 12.81 -2.70 -3.92
N GLY A 2 13.89 -3.31 -3.43
CA GLY A 2 14.57 -4.44 -4.07
C GLY A 2 13.86 -5.79 -3.90
N MET A 3 12.53 -5.85 -4.01
CA MET A 3 11.76 -7.10 -3.88
C MET A 3 11.72 -7.93 -5.18
N GLY A 4 12.39 -7.47 -6.25
CA GLY A 4 12.43 -8.19 -7.53
C GLY A 4 11.11 -8.21 -8.29
N LEU A 5 10.20 -7.26 -8.03
CA LEU A 5 8.92 -7.12 -8.74
C LEU A 5 9.18 -6.73 -10.20
N ASN A 6 8.54 -7.43 -11.14
CA ASN A 6 8.63 -7.12 -12.57
C ASN A 6 7.27 -6.72 -13.14
N PRO A 7 6.93 -5.42 -13.09
CA PRO A 7 5.64 -4.91 -13.57
C PRO A 7 5.36 -5.14 -15.06
N LEU A 8 6.39 -5.42 -15.88
CA LEU A 8 6.23 -5.74 -17.30
C LEU A 8 5.81 -7.20 -17.53
N GLN A 9 6.15 -8.09 -16.61
CA GLN A 9 5.90 -9.53 -16.75
C GLN A 9 4.56 -9.95 -16.15
N SER A 10 4.11 -9.29 -15.10
CA SER A 10 2.87 -9.62 -14.39
C SER A 10 2.06 -8.36 -14.04
N ARG A 11 0.76 -8.37 -14.38
CA ARG A 11 -0.17 -7.31 -13.97
C ARG A 11 -0.31 -7.21 -12.44
N TRP A 12 -0.11 -8.30 -11.72
CA TRP A 12 -0.14 -8.30 -10.26
C TRP A 12 1.07 -7.55 -9.68
N ASP A 13 2.25 -7.71 -10.27
CA ASP A 13 3.46 -7.01 -9.84
C ASP A 13 3.35 -5.50 -10.08
N LEU A 14 2.64 -5.08 -11.13
CA LEU A 14 2.29 -3.68 -11.38
C LEU A 14 1.43 -3.12 -10.24
N VAL A 15 0.34 -3.82 -9.88
CA VAL A 15 -0.57 -3.38 -8.81
C VAL A 15 0.16 -3.30 -7.47
N ILE A 16 0.97 -4.30 -7.14
CA ILE A 16 1.75 -4.33 -5.90
C ILE A 16 2.76 -3.18 -5.87
N SER A 17 3.46 -2.94 -6.97
CA SER A 17 4.41 -1.83 -7.08
C SER A 17 3.71 -0.48 -6.90
N ALA A 18 2.52 -0.31 -7.50
CA ALA A 18 1.71 0.89 -7.31
C ALA A 18 1.28 1.06 -5.85
N VAL A 19 0.80 0.00 -5.19
CA VAL A 19 0.44 0.05 -3.76
C VAL A 19 1.63 0.46 -2.89
N ILE A 20 2.81 -0.12 -3.14
CA ILE A 20 4.02 0.19 -2.38
C ILE A 20 4.45 1.65 -2.57
N ILE A 21 4.33 2.18 -3.79
CA ILE A 21 4.73 3.55 -4.11
C ILE A 21 3.70 4.55 -3.59
N PHE A 22 2.40 4.30 -3.80
CA PHE A 22 1.30 5.24 -3.53
C PHE A 22 0.75 5.16 -2.11
N GLY A 23 0.85 3.99 -1.46
CA GLY A 23 0.34 3.76 -0.11
C GLY A 23 0.79 4.81 0.90
N PRO A 24 2.09 5.13 1.00
CA PRO A 24 2.57 6.17 1.91
C PRO A 24 1.98 7.55 1.62
N TYR A 25 1.86 7.96 0.35
CA TYR A 25 1.28 9.25 -0.02
C TYR A 25 -0.20 9.34 0.37
N LEU A 26 -0.94 8.25 0.20
CA LEU A 26 -2.34 8.16 0.62
C LEU A 26 -2.48 8.37 2.14
N THR A 27 -1.63 7.72 2.95
CA THR A 27 -1.66 7.91 4.41
C THR A 27 -1.36 9.35 4.82
N PHE A 28 -0.38 10.01 4.19
CA PHE A 28 -0.10 11.43 4.45
C PHE A 28 -1.24 12.35 4.03
N PHE A 29 -1.86 12.09 2.88
CA PHE A 29 -3.02 12.88 2.43
C PHE A 29 -4.19 12.79 3.42
N ILE A 30 -4.46 11.59 3.95
CA ILE A 30 -5.57 11.39 4.89
C ILE A 30 -5.28 12.00 6.26
N ALA A 31 -4.03 11.94 6.71
CA ALA A 31 -3.62 12.61 7.94
C ALA A 31 -3.80 14.13 7.85
N THR A 32 -3.40 14.76 6.73
CA THR A 32 -3.57 16.20 6.53
C THR A 32 -5.04 16.60 6.32
N TRP A 33 -5.84 15.76 5.66
CA TRP A 33 -7.29 15.96 5.58
C TRP A 33 -7.96 15.92 6.95
N GLU A 34 -7.58 14.99 7.82
CA GLU A 34 -8.10 14.93 9.20
C GLU A 34 -7.64 16.15 10.02
N GLU A 35 -6.38 16.54 9.92
CA GLU A 35 -5.83 17.73 10.58
C GLU A 35 -6.57 19.01 10.15
N TYR A 36 -6.94 19.13 8.89
CA TYR A 36 -7.73 20.27 8.40
C TYR A 36 -9.08 20.41 9.12
N TYR A 37 -9.72 19.30 9.50
CA TYR A 37 -11.01 19.33 10.21
C TYR A 37 -10.84 19.45 11.72
N THR A 38 -9.94 18.67 12.29
CA THR A 38 -9.75 18.55 13.74
C THR A 38 -8.89 19.67 14.31
N GLY A 39 -8.07 20.33 13.49
CA GLY A 39 -7.11 21.36 13.90
C GLY A 39 -5.86 20.83 14.58
N GLU A 40 -5.73 19.51 14.71
CA GLU A 40 -4.60 18.84 15.35
C GLU A 40 -4.18 17.60 14.56
N LEU A 41 -2.88 17.33 14.51
CA LEU A 41 -2.35 16.15 13.85
C LEU A 41 -2.50 14.93 14.76
N ILE A 42 -3.56 14.15 14.56
CA ILE A 42 -3.77 12.89 15.27
C ILE A 42 -2.89 11.80 14.63
N LEU A 43 -1.77 11.51 15.30
CA LEU A 43 -0.86 10.45 14.86
C LEU A 43 -1.58 9.09 14.85
N PRO A 44 -1.43 8.29 13.79
CA PRO A 44 -1.98 6.96 13.78
C PRO A 44 -1.22 6.07 14.78
N ILE A 45 -1.96 5.17 15.45
CA ILE A 45 -1.41 4.24 16.45
C ILE A 45 -0.40 3.27 15.79
N VAL A 46 -0.58 2.99 14.50
CA VAL A 46 0.28 2.17 13.65
C VAL A 46 0.61 3.00 12.41
N ASN A 47 1.88 3.00 11.95
CA ASN A 47 2.41 3.86 10.86
C ASN A 47 2.65 5.34 11.24
N GLY A 48 3.24 5.60 12.41
CA GLY A 48 3.90 6.89 12.61
C GLY A 48 5.04 7.11 11.60
N PRO A 49 5.46 8.37 11.32
CA PRO A 49 6.55 8.66 10.37
C PRO A 49 7.85 7.91 10.70
N SER A 50 8.16 7.75 11.98
CA SER A 50 9.30 6.97 12.49
C SER A 50 9.14 5.47 12.26
N ASP A 51 7.94 4.92 12.46
CA ASP A 51 7.67 3.49 12.36
C ASP A 51 7.66 3.04 10.91
N GLY A 52 7.11 3.86 10.01
CA GLY A 52 7.15 3.62 8.57
C GLY A 52 8.59 3.64 8.03
N LEU A 53 9.42 4.59 8.49
CA LEU A 53 10.84 4.64 8.12
C LEU A 53 11.60 3.43 8.67
N PHE A 54 11.35 3.06 9.93
CA PHE A 54 11.95 1.87 10.53
C PHE A 54 11.54 0.60 9.78
N GLY A 55 10.25 0.45 9.44
CA GLY A 55 9.76 -0.65 8.62
C GLY A 55 10.45 -0.72 7.27
N GLY A 56 10.53 0.39 6.53
CA GLY A 56 11.26 0.46 5.26
C GLY A 56 12.76 0.12 5.38
N ALA A 57 13.40 0.54 6.47
CA ALA A 57 14.78 0.20 6.78
C ALA A 57 14.95 -1.30 7.04
N MET A 58 14.03 -1.91 7.80
CA MET A 58 14.05 -3.37 8.07
C MET A 58 13.83 -4.19 6.79
N LEU A 59 12.93 -3.76 5.90
CA LEU A 59 12.74 -4.42 4.60
C LEU A 59 14.01 -4.34 3.74
N SER A 60 14.67 -3.18 3.74
CA SER A 60 15.92 -2.97 3.02
C SER A 60 17.06 -3.81 3.61
N LEU A 61 17.16 -3.87 4.93
CA LEU A 61 18.15 -4.68 5.65
C LEU A 61 17.93 -6.17 5.39
N THR A 62 16.69 -6.65 5.40
CA THR A 62 16.35 -8.04 5.09
C THR A 62 16.76 -8.40 3.66
N SER A 63 16.47 -7.52 2.69
CA SER A 63 16.88 -7.67 1.30
C SER A 63 18.40 -7.69 1.14
N PHE A 64 19.12 -6.92 1.96
CA PHE A 64 20.57 -6.87 1.96
C PHE A 64 21.21 -8.14 2.54
N LEU A 65 20.64 -8.69 3.63
CA LEU A 65 21.21 -9.84 4.34
C LEU A 65 20.87 -11.19 3.68
N ILE A 66 19.61 -11.40 3.28
CA ILE A 66 19.11 -12.69 2.75
C ILE A 66 19.10 -12.67 1.21
N GLY A 67 19.03 -11.49 0.62
CA GLY A 67 18.93 -11.28 -0.82
C GLY A 67 17.51 -10.90 -1.27
N PRO A 68 17.38 -10.24 -2.43
CA PRO A 68 16.10 -9.74 -2.95
C PRO A 68 15.13 -10.87 -3.35
N MET A 69 15.65 -12.05 -3.69
CA MET A 69 14.84 -13.21 -4.08
C MET A 69 14.03 -13.81 -2.94
N PHE A 70 14.42 -13.57 -1.69
CA PHE A 70 13.67 -14.00 -0.51
C PHE A 70 12.20 -13.57 -0.56
N TRP A 71 11.93 -12.39 -1.13
CA TRP A 71 10.57 -11.85 -1.25
C TRP A 71 9.69 -12.59 -2.26
N GLN A 72 10.31 -13.32 -3.20
CA GLN A 72 9.64 -14.12 -4.21
C GLN A 72 9.38 -15.56 -3.74
N GLU A 73 9.96 -15.97 -2.61
CA GLU A 73 9.73 -17.29 -2.01
C GLU A 73 8.35 -17.38 -1.34
N GLN A 74 7.90 -18.61 -1.04
CA GLN A 74 6.56 -18.89 -0.49
C GLN A 74 6.61 -19.35 0.98
N ASN A 75 7.77 -19.28 1.61
CA ASN A 75 8.01 -19.86 2.94
C ASN A 75 7.03 -19.37 4.01
N TRP A 76 6.64 -18.09 3.97
CA TRP A 76 5.65 -17.55 4.92
C TRP A 76 4.26 -18.10 4.65
N PHE A 77 3.88 -18.23 3.38
CA PHE A 77 2.58 -18.79 3.01
C PHE A 77 2.50 -20.27 3.41
N GLU A 78 3.54 -21.05 3.15
CA GLU A 78 3.62 -22.44 3.60
C GLU A 78 3.55 -22.56 5.13
N ALA A 79 4.21 -21.66 5.86
CA ALA A 79 4.15 -21.65 7.32
C ALA A 79 2.72 -21.38 7.82
N ILE A 80 1.98 -20.46 7.18
CA ILE A 80 0.57 -20.21 7.49
C ILE A 80 -0.28 -21.45 7.23
N LEU A 81 -0.10 -22.11 6.06
CA LEU A 81 -0.86 -23.32 5.71
C LEU A 81 -0.66 -24.46 6.72
N ARG A 82 0.55 -24.58 7.30
CA ARG A 82 0.83 -25.61 8.33
C ARG A 82 0.10 -25.37 9.66
N VAL A 83 -0.24 -24.12 9.97
CA VAL A 83 -0.95 -23.74 11.20
C VAL A 83 -2.46 -23.73 10.98
N CYS A 84 -2.92 -23.54 9.75
CA CYS A 84 -4.35 -23.52 9.41
C CYS A 84 -5.04 -24.89 9.60
N PRO A 85 -6.33 -24.90 9.96
CA PRO A 85 -7.14 -26.13 9.96
C PRO A 85 -7.16 -26.80 8.58
N GLN A 86 -7.14 -28.14 8.55
CA GLN A 86 -7.00 -28.92 7.29
C GLN A 86 -8.00 -28.53 6.20
N GLY A 87 -9.29 -28.38 6.53
CA GLY A 87 -10.30 -27.99 5.54
C GLY A 87 -10.12 -26.58 4.96
N MET A 88 -9.42 -25.68 5.66
CA MET A 88 -9.07 -24.35 5.14
C MET A 88 -7.77 -24.40 4.33
N ALA A 89 -6.80 -25.20 4.77
CA ALA A 89 -5.52 -25.38 4.09
C ALA A 89 -5.71 -25.94 2.67
N GLU A 90 -6.58 -26.93 2.47
CA GLU A 90 -6.87 -27.51 1.15
C GLU A 90 -7.40 -26.48 0.14
N ASN A 91 -8.28 -25.58 0.59
CA ASN A 91 -8.81 -24.51 -0.24
C ASN A 91 -7.72 -23.48 -0.60
N LEU A 92 -6.87 -23.15 0.36
CA LEU A 92 -5.82 -22.14 0.21
C LEU A 92 -4.60 -22.64 -0.58
N GLN A 93 -4.35 -23.95 -0.58
CA GLN A 93 -3.23 -24.56 -1.31
C GLN A 93 -3.35 -24.39 -2.84
N SER A 94 -4.55 -24.05 -3.34
CA SER A 94 -4.77 -23.69 -4.74
C SER A 94 -4.13 -22.35 -5.14
N TYR A 95 -3.81 -21.49 -4.17
CA TYR A 95 -3.17 -20.20 -4.38
C TYR A 95 -1.65 -20.29 -4.19
N THR A 96 -0.92 -19.47 -4.93
CA THR A 96 0.54 -19.36 -4.84
C THR A 96 0.90 -17.94 -4.42
N LEU A 97 0.87 -17.67 -3.11
CA LEU A 97 1.22 -16.35 -2.57
C LEU A 97 2.70 -16.30 -2.18
N ARG A 98 3.40 -15.27 -2.66
CA ARG A 98 4.80 -14.99 -2.30
C ARG A 98 4.87 -14.22 -0.98
N ASN A 99 6.04 -14.20 -0.36
CA ASN A 99 6.30 -13.44 0.87
C ASN A 99 6.00 -11.94 0.67
N CYS A 100 6.31 -11.36 -0.49
CA CYS A 100 5.96 -9.97 -0.80
C CYS A 100 4.46 -9.73 -0.89
N ASP A 101 3.70 -10.67 -1.47
CA ASP A 101 2.25 -10.56 -1.62
C ASP A 101 1.58 -10.54 -0.24
N LEU A 102 2.05 -11.38 0.68
CA LEU A 102 1.57 -11.42 2.06
C LEU A 102 1.91 -10.14 2.83
N LEU A 103 3.14 -9.65 2.72
CA LEU A 103 3.57 -8.40 3.36
C LEU A 103 2.71 -7.21 2.91
N VAL A 104 2.50 -7.10 1.60
CA VAL A 104 1.69 -6.03 1.00
C VAL A 104 0.23 -6.18 1.40
N GLY A 105 -0.29 -7.41 1.48
CA GLY A 105 -1.63 -7.68 2.00
C GLY A 105 -1.82 -7.19 3.42
N VAL A 106 -0.88 -7.46 4.33
CA VAL A 106 -0.91 -6.97 5.71
C VAL A 106 -0.84 -5.44 5.76
N ALA A 107 0.06 -4.84 4.98
CA ALA A 107 0.15 -3.38 4.88
C ALA A 107 -1.15 -2.76 4.38
N MET A 108 -1.81 -3.39 3.40
CA MET A 108 -3.09 -2.92 2.89
C MET A 108 -4.21 -2.97 3.93
N VAL A 109 -4.28 -4.03 4.72
CA VAL A 109 -5.26 -4.12 5.82
C VAL A 109 -5.04 -3.00 6.83
N ALA A 110 -3.78 -2.73 7.20
CA ALA A 110 -3.43 -1.62 8.09
C ALA A 110 -3.87 -0.26 7.50
N PHE A 111 -3.60 -0.02 6.21
CA PHE A 111 -4.02 1.22 5.54
C PHE A 111 -5.55 1.38 5.49
N VAL A 112 -6.28 0.32 5.15
CA VAL A 112 -7.75 0.36 5.10
C VAL A 112 -8.33 0.64 6.49
N GLN A 113 -7.75 0.02 7.53
CA GLN A 113 -8.16 0.25 8.91
C GLN A 113 -7.93 1.69 9.34
N GLU A 114 -6.77 2.27 9.01
CA GLU A 114 -6.44 3.66 9.36
C GLU A 114 -7.35 4.66 8.62
N TYR A 115 -7.48 4.49 7.30
CA TYR A 115 -8.36 5.29 6.46
C TYR A 115 -9.80 5.27 6.96
N GLY A 116 -10.31 4.06 7.25
CA GLY A 116 -11.69 3.87 7.71
C GLY A 116 -11.94 4.54 9.06
N SER A 117 -11.01 4.38 10.01
CA SER A 117 -11.14 4.97 11.35
C SER A 117 -11.16 6.50 11.30
N LYS A 118 -10.22 7.12 10.58
CA LYS A 118 -10.12 8.59 10.45
C LYS A 118 -11.32 9.15 9.69
N SER A 119 -11.71 8.51 8.59
CA SER A 119 -12.88 8.93 7.80
C SER A 119 -14.16 8.84 8.63
N TYR A 120 -14.35 7.75 9.36
CA TYR A 120 -15.50 7.59 10.24
C TYR A 120 -15.57 8.69 11.31
N HIS A 121 -14.45 8.96 11.98
CA HIS A 121 -14.36 10.01 13.01
C HIS A 121 -14.72 11.40 12.46
N VAL A 122 -14.17 11.79 11.31
CA VAL A 122 -14.43 13.10 10.69
C VAL A 122 -15.87 13.19 10.18
N ILE A 123 -16.44 12.12 9.60
CA ILE A 123 -17.84 12.10 9.14
C ILE A 123 -18.81 12.25 10.31
N GLN A 124 -18.54 11.58 11.43
CA GLN A 124 -19.36 11.68 12.65
C GLN A 124 -19.36 13.10 13.22
N THR A 125 -18.22 13.79 13.18
CA THR A 125 -18.03 15.09 13.84
C THR A 125 -18.41 16.28 12.96
N TYR A 126 -18.07 16.23 11.67
CA TYR A 126 -18.21 17.36 10.73
C TYR A 126 -19.21 17.10 9.59
N GLY A 127 -19.83 15.91 9.56
CA GLY A 127 -20.84 15.52 8.58
C GLY A 127 -20.27 14.98 7.27
N GLY A 128 -21.11 14.26 6.52
CA GLY A 128 -20.72 13.54 5.29
C GLY A 128 -20.28 14.44 4.12
N SER A 129 -20.64 15.72 4.13
CA SER A 129 -20.15 16.71 3.15
C SER A 129 -18.62 16.84 3.19
N SER A 130 -17.99 16.47 4.32
CA SER A 130 -16.53 16.49 4.47
C SER A 130 -15.79 15.55 3.53
N MET A 131 -16.44 14.47 3.08
CA MET A 131 -15.89 13.55 2.09
C MET A 131 -15.70 14.20 0.71
N LEU A 132 -16.48 15.23 0.37
CA LEU A 132 -16.36 15.92 -0.92
C LEU A 132 -15.00 16.59 -1.09
N LYS A 133 -14.32 16.94 0.00
CA LYS A 133 -12.97 17.52 -0.06
C LYS A 133 -11.88 16.48 -0.39
N GLN A 134 -12.20 15.18 -0.35
CA GLN A 134 -11.32 14.12 -0.83
C GLN A 134 -11.44 13.90 -2.35
N LEU A 135 -12.49 14.44 -2.98
CA LEU A 135 -12.75 14.30 -4.42
C LEU A 135 -11.57 14.70 -5.33
N PRO A 136 -10.87 15.83 -5.14
CA PRO A 136 -9.74 16.18 -6.00
C PRO A 136 -8.61 15.14 -5.94
N PHE A 137 -8.34 14.59 -4.74
CA PHE A 137 -7.34 13.52 -4.59
C PHE A 137 -7.81 12.21 -5.23
N LEU A 138 -9.08 11.83 -5.06
CA LEU A 138 -9.64 10.65 -5.73
C LEU A 138 -9.64 10.79 -7.26
N ALA A 139 -9.89 11.99 -7.76
CA ALA A 139 -9.80 12.28 -9.19
C ALA A 139 -8.36 12.15 -9.69
N LEU A 140 -7.39 12.70 -8.96
CA LEU A 140 -5.96 12.59 -9.26
C LEU A 140 -5.49 11.13 -9.25
N LEU A 141 -5.87 10.37 -8.21
CA LEU A 141 -5.60 8.93 -8.10
C LEU A 141 -6.23 8.15 -9.26
N GLY A 142 -7.48 8.48 -9.62
CA GLY A 142 -8.17 7.88 -10.75
C GLY A 142 -7.48 8.17 -12.09
N CYS A 143 -7.04 9.40 -12.31
CA CYS A 143 -6.26 9.78 -13.49
C CYS A 143 -4.92 9.02 -13.53
N PHE A 144 -4.23 8.93 -12.40
CA PHE A 144 -2.97 8.19 -12.30
C PHE A 144 -3.15 6.70 -12.63
N VAL A 145 -4.17 6.05 -12.06
CA VAL A 145 -4.49 4.64 -12.34
C VAL A 145 -4.89 4.45 -13.80
N ALA A 146 -5.71 5.34 -14.37
CA ALA A 146 -6.11 5.27 -15.77
C ALA A 146 -4.90 5.37 -16.73
N ILE A 147 -3.94 6.26 -16.43
CA ILE A 147 -2.68 6.37 -17.18
C ILE A 147 -1.87 5.08 -17.04
N GLY A 148 -1.71 4.55 -15.82
CA GLY A 148 -0.98 3.31 -15.58
C GLY A 148 -1.59 2.07 -16.26
N LEU A 149 -2.92 2.02 -16.40
CA LEU A 149 -3.61 0.94 -17.10
C LEU A 149 -3.52 1.05 -18.63
N GLN A 150 -3.46 2.28 -19.17
CA GLN A 150 -3.36 2.51 -20.61
C GLN A 150 -1.92 2.43 -21.12
N THR A 151 -0.96 2.95 -20.33
CA THR A 151 0.46 3.03 -20.68
C THR A 151 1.33 2.72 -19.46
N PRO A 152 1.46 1.43 -19.08
CA PRO A 152 2.25 1.02 -17.91
C PRO A 152 3.73 1.40 -18.03
N GLU A 153 4.24 1.56 -19.25
CA GLU A 153 5.64 1.90 -19.55
C GLU A 153 5.98 3.32 -19.11
N VAL A 154 5.04 4.26 -19.16
CA VAL A 154 5.24 5.66 -18.72
C VAL A 154 5.63 5.74 -17.24
N LEU A 155 5.11 4.82 -16.42
CA LEU A 155 5.41 4.75 -14.99
C LEU A 155 6.85 4.33 -14.71
N LEU A 156 7.45 3.54 -15.60
CA LEU A 156 8.79 2.99 -15.44
C LEU A 156 9.84 3.81 -16.18
N ASP A 157 9.52 4.27 -17.39
CA ASP A 157 10.44 5.01 -18.27
C ASP A 157 10.61 6.47 -17.84
N GLN A 158 9.57 7.07 -17.26
CA GLN A 158 9.60 8.46 -16.81
C GLN A 158 9.07 8.62 -15.38
N PRO A 159 9.81 8.13 -14.36
CA PRO A 159 9.40 8.22 -12.96
C PRO A 159 9.27 9.66 -12.46
N ARG A 160 9.84 10.63 -13.20
CA ARG A 160 9.69 12.06 -12.89
C ARG A 160 8.29 12.56 -13.21
N THR A 161 7.68 12.08 -14.30
CA THR A 161 6.34 12.48 -14.75
C THR A 161 5.28 11.93 -13.81
N SER A 162 5.48 10.71 -13.30
CA SER A 162 4.63 10.16 -12.24
C SER A 162 4.76 10.93 -10.93
N MET A 163 5.98 11.33 -10.51
CA MET A 163 6.14 12.19 -9.32
C MET A 163 5.52 13.59 -9.51
N HIS A 164 5.61 14.18 -10.70
CA HIS A 164 4.99 15.48 -10.97
C HIS A 164 3.46 15.44 -10.92
N LEU A 165 2.84 14.34 -11.30
CA LEU A 165 1.39 14.17 -11.18
C LEU A 165 0.91 14.03 -9.73
N ILE A 166 1.79 13.63 -8.80
CA ILE A 166 1.47 13.46 -7.37
C ILE A 166 1.74 14.76 -6.58
N ALA A 167 2.64 15.61 -7.07
CA ALA A 167 3.13 16.79 -6.36
C ALA A 167 2.33 18.09 -6.63
N VAL A 168 1.21 18.01 -7.36
CA VAL A 168 0.30 19.14 -7.66
C VAL A 168 -0.97 19.00 -6.84
#